data_AF-A0A920PBX6-F1
#
_entry.id   AF-A0A920PBX6-F1
#
_cell.length_a   1.000
_cell.length_b   1.000
_cell.length_c   1.000
_cell.angle_alpha   90.00
_cell.angle_beta   90.00
_cell.angle_gamma   90.00
#
_symmetry.space_group_name_H-M   'P 1'
#
loop_
_entity.id
_entity.type
_entity.pdbx_description
1 polymer ?
#
loop_
_entity_poly.entity_id
_entity_poly.type
_entity_poly.pdbx_seq_one_letter_code
_entity_poly.pdbx_strand_id
1 'polypeptide(L)' 'MEACIRKCFQYSKEIIIEKFIKGKLLAIGMNNEEPMPIIHIRPKSGFYDYEAKYTPGKTEYLCPQI' A
#
# COMPACT_ATOMS: atom_id res chain seq x y z
N MET A 1 2.91 3.59 20.35
CA MET A 1 4.19 3.26 19.69
C MET A 1 4.69 1.88 20.13
N GLU A 2 4.95 1.66 21.41
CA GLU A 2 5.52 0.38 21.90
C GLU A 2 4.72 -0.88 21.51
N ALA A 3 3.39 -0.84 21.57
CA ALA A 3 2.56 -1.98 21.18
C ALA A 3 2.72 -2.35 19.70
N CYS A 4 2.91 -1.35 18.83
CA CYS A 4 3.18 -1.55 17.40
C CYS A 4 4.56 -2.18 17.20
N ILE A 5 5.58 -1.64 17.86
CA ILE A 5 6.95 -2.15 17.82
C ILE A 5 7.01 -3.62 18.26
N ARG A 6 6.39 -3.96 19.40
CA ARG A 6 6.31 -5.35 19.89
C ARG A 6 5.65 -6.28 18.88
N LYS A 7 4.58 -5.83 18.22
CA LYS A 7 3.89 -6.61 17.17
C LYS A 7 4.79 -6.81 15.94
N CYS A 8 5.50 -5.79 15.48
CA CYS A 8 6.42 -5.90 14.34
C CYS A 8 7.56 -6.90 14.59
N PHE A 9 8.12 -6.94 15.81
CA PHE A 9 9.16 -7.90 16.17
C PHE A 9 8.69 -9.37 16.22
N GLN A 10 7.38 -9.63 16.14
CA GLN A 10 6.85 -10.98 15.93
C GLN A 10 7.06 -11.47 14.49
N TYR A 11 7.30 -10.56 13.52
CA TYR A 11 7.43 -10.89 12.09
C TYR A 11 8.86 -10.75 11.55
N SER A 12 9.70 -9.91 12.16
CA SER A 12 11.08 -9.64 11.73
C SER A 12 11.98 -9.28 12.91
N LYS A 13 13.29 -9.54 12.79
CA LYS A 13 14.30 -9.12 13.79
C LYS A 13 14.64 -7.64 13.70
N GLU A 14 14.37 -7.02 12.55
CA GLU A 14 14.62 -5.61 12.26
C GLU A 14 13.31 -4.94 11.83
N ILE A 15 13.14 -3.68 12.23
CA ILE A 15 11.95 -2.88 11.91
C ILE A 15 12.36 -1.51 11.37
N ILE A 16 11.52 -0.95 10.51
CA ILE A 16 11.69 0.40 9.97
C ILE A 16 10.54 1.27 10.48
N ILE A 17 10.86 2.49 10.89
CA ILE A 17 9.88 3.51 11.27
C ILE A 17 10.00 4.65 10.28
N GLU A 18 8.93 4.90 9.54
CA GLU A 18 8.89 5.94 8.50
C GLU A 18 7.91 7.06 8.88
N LYS A 19 8.19 8.27 8.39
CA LYS A 19 7.24 9.38 8.49
C LYS A 19 6.05 9.11 7.57
N PHE A 20 4.85 9.11 8.12
CA PHE A 20 3.62 9.00 7.33
C PHE A 20 3.44 10.23 6.42
N ILE A 21 3.18 9.97 5.13
CA ILE A 21 2.87 10.99 4.12
C ILE A 21 1.45 10.76 3.64
N LYS A 22 0.58 11.76 3.84
CA LYS A 22 -0.78 11.74 3.29
C LYS A 22 -0.75 12.11 1.81
N GLY A 23 -1.28 11.24 0.94
CA GLY A 23 -1.26 11.49 -0.50
C GLY A 23 -1.92 10.39 -1.32
N LYS A 24 -1.68 10.41 -2.63
CA LYS A 24 -2.13 9.36 -3.56
C LYS A 24 -1.20 8.15 -3.46
N LEU A 25 -1.76 6.95 -3.43
CA LEU A 25 -1.01 5.70 -3.53
C LEU A 25 -0.96 5.28 -4.99
N LEU A 26 0.22 5.40 -5.59
CA LEU A 26 0.47 5.09 -6.99
C LEU A 26 1.38 3.88 -7.08
N ALA A 27 1.06 2.97 -7.99
CA ALA A 27 1.90 1.82 -8.29
C ALA A 27 2.05 1.68 -9.81
N ILE A 28 3.17 1.08 -10.22
CA ILE A 28 3.46 0.80 -11.62
C ILE A 28 4.00 -0.63 -11.71
N GLY A 29 3.45 -1.41 -12.65
CA GLY A 29 4.01 -2.72 -13.00
C GLY A 29 5.16 -2.56 -13.98
N MET A 30 6.13 -3.48 -13.95
CA MET A 30 7.19 -3.55 -14.94
C MET A 30 7.08 -4.87 -15.69
N ASN A 31 7.14 -4.83 -17.02
CA ASN A 31 7.29 -5.99 -17.89
C ASN A 31 8.69 -5.96 -18.50
N ASN A 32 9.63 -6.67 -17.89
CA ASN A 32 11.07 -6.48 -18.12
C ASN A 32 11.46 -5.00 -17.89
N GLU A 33 11.93 -4.32 -18.93
CA GLU A 33 12.32 -2.91 -18.89
C GLU A 33 11.17 -1.96 -19.30
N GLU A 34 10.00 -2.50 -19.63
CA GLU A 34 8.84 -1.71 -20.06
C GLU A 34 7.90 -1.40 -18.89
N PRO A 35 7.64 -0.11 -18.58
CA PRO A 35 6.67 0.26 -17.56
C PRO A 35 5.24 0.09 -18.08
N MET A 36 4.40 -0.53 -17.25
CA MET A 36 2.95 -0.59 -17.47
C MET A 36 2.29 0.75 -17.09
N PRO A 37 1.01 0.99 -17.44
CA PRO A 37 0.29 2.17 -16.97
C PRO A 37 0.28 2.27 -15.44
N ILE A 38 0.43 3.50 -14.95
CA ILE A 38 0.32 3.79 -13.51
C ILE A 38 -1.11 3.51 -13.06
N ILE A 39 -1.23 2.88 -11.88
CA ILE A 39 -2.50 2.64 -11.20
C ILE A 39 -2.64 3.57 -9.99
N HIS A 40 -3.83 4.13 -9.79
CA HIS A 40 -4.21 4.76 -8.52
C HIS A 40 -4.90 3.72 -7.65
N ILE A 41 -4.30 3.39 -6.52
CA ILE A 41 -4.92 2.53 -5.51
C ILE A 41 -5.66 3.44 -4.52
N ARG A 42 -6.99 3.33 -4.45
CA ARG A 42 -7.85 4.18 -3.62
C ARG A 42 -8.61 3.33 -2.58
N PRO A 43 -8.00 3.04 -1.42
CA PRO A 43 -8.68 2.37 -0.32
C PRO A 43 -9.82 3.24 0.21
N LYS A 44 -11.01 2.67 0.41
CA LYS A 44 -12.15 3.39 1.00
C LYS A 44 -11.94 3.73 2.48
N SER A 45 -11.11 2.95 3.18
CA SER A 45 -10.74 3.16 4.58
C SER A 45 -9.69 4.27 4.77
N GLY A 46 -9.06 4.73 3.69
CA GLY A 46 -7.97 5.73 3.72
C GLY A 46 -6.57 5.15 3.96
N PHE A 47 -6.43 3.85 4.26
CA PHE A 47 -5.13 3.16 4.35
C PHE A 47 -5.18 1.84 3.58
N TYR A 48 -4.09 1.50 2.88
CA TYR A 48 -4.03 0.27 2.09
C TYR A 48 -3.49 -0.88 2.93
N ASP A 49 -4.30 -1.33 3.89
CA ASP A 49 -4.01 -2.49 4.74
C ASP A 49 -4.45 -3.81 4.08
N TYR A 50 -4.34 -4.90 4.84
CA TYR A 50 -4.73 -6.24 4.40
C TYR A 50 -6.22 -6.32 4.01
N GLU A 51 -7.12 -5.71 4.78
CA GLU A 51 -8.56 -5.74 4.48
C GLU A 51 -8.85 -4.98 3.19
N ALA A 52 -8.27 -3.78 3.03
CA ALA A 52 -8.39 -2.98 1.82
C ALA A 52 -7.87 -3.73 0.58
N LYS A 53 -6.78 -4.50 0.72
CA LYS A 53 -6.16 -5.25 -0.37
C LYS A 53 -6.97 -6.46 -0.82
N TYR A 54 -7.50 -7.25 0.12
CA TYR A 54 -8.04 -8.58 -0.17
C TYR A 54 -9.57 -8.68 -0.11
N THR A 55 -10.27 -7.64 0.36
CA THR A 55 -11.73 -7.67 0.43
C THR A 55 -12.35 -6.97 -0.79
N PRO A 56 -13.17 -7.66 -1.59
CA PRO A 56 -13.83 -7.06 -2.75
C PRO A 56 -14.60 -5.79 -2.40
N GLY A 57 -14.45 -4.77 -3.25
CA GLY A 57 -15.15 -3.49 -3.09
C GLY A 57 -14.57 -2.56 -2.03
N LYS A 58 -13.51 -2.93 -1.29
CA LYS A 58 -12.84 -2.05 -0.30
C LYS A 58 -11.79 -1.11 -0.91
N THR A 59 -11.30 -1.41 -2.11
CA THR A 59 -10.35 -0.57 -2.84
C THR A 59 -10.81 -0.37 -4.27
N GLU A 60 -10.77 0.87 -4.75
CA GLU A 60 -10.95 1.22 -6.15
C GLU A 60 -9.57 1.31 -6.82
N TYR A 61 -9.45 0.74 -8.02
CA TYR A 61 -8.23 0.78 -8.82
C TYR A 61 -8.53 1.54 -10.10
N LEU A 62 -7.84 2.66 -10.32
CA LEU A 62 -7.96 3.46 -11.54
C LEU A 62 -6.75 3.19 -12.44
N CYS A 63 -6.98 2.71 -13.67
CA CYS A 63 -5.96 2.42 -14.66
C CYS A 63 -6.47 2.76 -16.08
N PRO A 64 -5.87 3.72 -16.81
CA PRO A 64 -4.79 4.59 -16.36
C PRO A 64 -5.23 5.52 -15.23
N GLN A 65 -4.26 6.09 -14.52
CA GLN A 65 -4.49 6.93 -13.34
C GLN A 65 -5.18 8.29 -13.62
N ILE A 66 -5.35 8.66 -14.90
CA ILE A 66 -5.87 9.95 -15.37
C ILE A 66 -7.35 9.80 -15.71
#